data_AF-A0A4U8SAE5-F1
#
_entry.id   AF-A0A4U8SAE5-F1
#
_cell.length_a   1.000
_cell.length_b   1.000
_cell.length_c   1.000
_cell.angle_alpha   90.00
_cell.angle_beta   90.00
_cell.angle_gamma   90.00
#
_symmetry.space_group_name_H-M   'P 1'
#
loop_
_entity.id
_entity.type
_entity.pdbx_description
1 polymer ?
#
loop_
_entity_poly.entity_id
_entity_poly.type
_entity_poly.pdbx_seq_one_letter_code
_entity_poly.pdbx_strand_id
1 'polypeptide(L)'
;MASKIDYEKYANMSEKQLLNSLLLAKKSEAKLKADFEIKLKNKNALIRFLKAKLKEKLDLPKYDFIPLEQSQSYKSYKKGFEKMSASEKAELKAEVESEINRDYSDEL
;
A
#
# COMPACT_ATOMS: atom_id res chain seq x y z
N MET A 1 34.28 -5.34 7.24
CA MET A 1 35.68 -5.41 6.78
C MET A 1 35.88 -6.75 6.10
N ALA A 2 36.30 -6.75 4.82
CA ALA A 2 36.60 -7.99 4.12
C ALA A 2 37.94 -8.54 4.66
N SER A 3 37.88 -9.66 5.37
CA SER A 3 39.08 -10.41 5.75
C SER A 3 39.64 -11.04 4.48
N LYS A 4 40.79 -10.56 3.99
CA LYS A 4 41.50 -11.16 2.87
C LYS A 4 42.07 -12.49 3.36
N ILE A 5 41.76 -13.58 2.66
CA ILE A 5 42.29 -14.90 3.01
C ILE A 5 43.81 -14.86 2.78
N ASP A 6 44.57 -15.12 3.84
CA ASP A 6 46.02 -15.30 3.78
C ASP A 6 46.32 -16.75 3.38
N TYR A 7 46.65 -16.96 2.12
CA TYR A 7 46.94 -18.28 1.57
C TYR A 7 48.34 -18.80 1.95
N GLU A 8 49.30 -17.90 2.21
CA GLU A 8 50.68 -18.27 2.58
C GLU A 8 50.72 -18.98 3.93
N LYS A 9 49.82 -18.59 4.84
CA LYS A 9 49.60 -19.27 6.12
C LYS A 9 49.35 -20.77 5.97
N TYR A 10 48.66 -21.20 4.91
CA TYR A 10 48.31 -22.61 4.70
C TYR A 10 49.36 -23.36 3.88
N ALA A 11 50.22 -22.66 3.13
CA ALA A 11 51.23 -23.27 2.26
C ALA A 11 52.28 -24.09 3.04
N ASN A 12 52.59 -23.69 4.27
CA ASN A 12 53.60 -24.34 5.13
C ASN A 12 53.00 -25.30 6.17
N MET A 13 51.69 -25.61 6.10
CA MET A 13 51.05 -26.52 7.04
C MET A 13 51.29 -27.99 6.68
N SER A 14 51.45 -28.82 7.71
CA SER A 14 51.43 -30.29 7.55
C SER A 14 50.03 -30.79 7.14
N GLU A 15 49.96 -32.00 6.58
CA GLU A 15 48.69 -32.61 6.15
C GLU A 15 47.61 -32.63 7.25
N LYS A 16 47.98 -32.96 8.49
CA LYS A 16 47.03 -32.98 9.62
C LYS A 16 46.49 -31.59 9.95
N GLN A 17 47.34 -30.55 9.82
CA GLN A 17 46.92 -29.16 10.02
C GLN A 17 46.01 -28.68 8.89
N LEU A 18 46.33 -29.02 7.64
CA LEU A 18 45.47 -28.73 6.49
C LEU A 18 44.09 -29.39 6.62
N LEU A 19 44.04 -30.66 7.03
CA LEU A 19 42.78 -31.37 7.25
C LEU A 19 41.92 -30.69 8.32
N ASN A 20 42.53 -30.29 9.45
CA ASN A 20 41.83 -29.57 10.51
C ASN A 20 41.33 -28.20 10.03
N SER A 21 42.16 -27.44 9.31
CA SER A 21 41.77 -26.16 8.72
C SER A 21 40.63 -26.32 7.71
N LEU A 22 40.64 -27.37 6.89
CA LEU A 22 39.57 -27.70 5.96
C LEU A 22 38.24 -27.98 6.69
N LEU A 23 38.27 -28.80 7.75
CA LEU A 23 37.10 -29.10 8.56
C LEU A 23 36.50 -27.83 9.19
N LEU A 24 37.35 -26.95 9.72
CA LEU A 24 36.92 -25.68 10.30
C LEU A 24 36.34 -24.74 9.24
N ALA A 25 36.97 -24.65 8.07
CA ALA A 25 36.49 -23.85 6.96
C ALA A 25 35.10 -24.32 6.49
N LYS A 26 34.90 -25.64 6.30
CA LYS A 26 33.58 -26.21 5.95
C LYS A 26 32.51 -25.93 7.00
N LYS A 27 32.85 -26.03 8.28
CA LYS A 27 31.91 -25.72 9.37
C LYS A 27 31.54 -24.23 9.39
N SER A 28 32.51 -23.35 9.17
CA SER A 28 32.29 -21.91 9.05
C SER A 28 31.42 -21.55 7.85
N GLU A 29 31.70 -22.16 6.68
CA GLU A 29 30.90 -22.01 5.46
C GLU A 29 29.44 -22.40 5.68
N ALA A 30 29.20 -23.58 6.27
CA ALA A 30 27.85 -24.05 6.57
C ALA A 30 27.09 -23.10 7.50
N LYS A 31 27.76 -22.59 8.55
CA LYS A 31 27.17 -21.60 9.46
C LYS A 31 26.84 -20.29 8.74
N LEU A 32 27.77 -19.79 7.91
CA LEU A 32 27.54 -18.57 7.13
C LEU A 32 26.36 -18.74 6.19
N LYS A 33 26.26 -19.86 5.47
CA LYS A 33 25.11 -20.18 4.60
C LYS A 33 23.80 -20.13 5.38
N ALA A 34 23.72 -20.80 6.52
CA ALA A 34 22.52 -20.79 7.36
C ALA A 34 22.15 -19.37 7.85
N ASP A 35 23.13 -18.61 8.33
CA ASP A 35 22.92 -17.23 8.78
C ASP A 35 22.44 -16.32 7.64
N PHE A 36 23.02 -16.48 6.44
CA PHE A 36 22.60 -15.72 5.26
C PHE A 36 21.19 -16.09 4.81
N GLU A 37 20.83 -17.38 4.82
CA GLU A 37 19.47 -17.83 4.49
C GLU A 37 18.43 -17.25 5.45
N ILE A 38 18.72 -17.26 6.76
CA ILE A 38 17.84 -16.66 7.77
C ILE A 38 17.68 -15.16 7.52
N LYS A 39 18.79 -14.44 7.31
CA LYS A 39 18.76 -13.00 7.01
C LYS A 39 17.96 -12.71 5.74
N LEU A 40 18.13 -13.51 4.69
CA LEU A 40 17.41 -13.36 3.43
C LEU A 40 15.91 -13.61 3.61
N LYS A 41 15.52 -14.68 4.33
CA LYS A 41 14.12 -14.96 4.67
C LYS A 41 13.49 -13.79 5.43
N ASN A 42 14.18 -13.25 6.43
CA ASN A 42 13.68 -12.11 7.22
C ASN A 42 13.51 -10.85 6.38
N LYS A 43 14.46 -10.54 5.48
CA LYS A 43 14.34 -9.39 4.56
C LYS A 43 13.18 -9.58 3.58
N ASN A 44 12.97 -10.78 3.05
CA ASN A 44 11.83 -11.08 2.19
C ASN A 44 10.48 -10.96 2.91
N ALA A 45 10.39 -11.44 4.15
CA ALA A 45 9.20 -11.28 4.98
C ALA A 45 8.87 -9.81 5.23
N LEU A 46 9.88 -9.00 5.56
CA LEU A 46 9.72 -7.55 5.71
C LEU A 46 9.24 -6.88 4.43
N ILE A 47 9.83 -7.21 3.27
CA ILE A 47 9.39 -6.66 1.97
C ILE A 47 7.91 -6.99 1.71
N ARG A 48 7.49 -8.23 1.95
CA ARG A 48 6.07 -8.63 1.78
C ARG A 48 5.15 -7.85 2.71
N PHE A 49 5.54 -7.72 3.98
CA PHE A 49 4.77 -6.95 4.96
C PHE A 49 4.64 -5.47 4.54
N LEU A 50 5.74 -4.83 4.14
CA LEU A 50 5.72 -3.44 3.69
C LEU A 50 4.85 -3.25 2.45
N LYS A 51 4.91 -4.18 1.48
CA LYS A 51 4.02 -4.17 0.31
C LYS A 51 2.54 -4.28 0.71
N ALA A 52 2.21 -5.19 1.64
CA ALA A 52 0.85 -5.34 2.14
C ALA A 52 0.36 -4.06 2.83
N LYS A 53 1.18 -3.45 3.70
CA LYS A 53 0.84 -2.19 4.36
C LYS A 53 0.68 -1.03 3.39
N LEU A 54 1.52 -0.95 2.37
CA LEU A 54 1.40 0.07 1.33
C LEU A 54 0.10 -0.11 0.55
N LYS A 55 -0.26 -1.35 0.19
CA LYS A 55 -1.54 -1.65 -0.44
C LYS A 55 -2.73 -1.27 0.45
N GLU A 56 -2.74 -1.68 1.72
CA GLU A 56 -3.78 -1.28 2.69
C GLU A 56 -3.94 0.25 2.76
N LYS A 57 -2.82 0.99 2.69
CA LYS A 57 -2.84 2.46 2.77
C LYS A 57 -3.33 3.13 1.49
N LEU A 58 -3.09 2.52 0.33
CA LEU A 58 -3.54 3.03 -0.97
C LEU A 58 -4.97 2.62 -1.32
N ASP A 59 -5.41 1.45 -0.84
CA ASP A 59 -6.78 0.94 -1.04
C ASP A 59 -7.77 1.62 -0.08
N LEU A 60 -7.31 2.37 0.92
CA LEU A 60 -8.18 3.27 1.69
C LEU A 60 -8.71 4.34 0.74
N PRO A 61 -10.04 4.47 0.57
CA PRO A 61 -10.59 5.53 -0.24
C PRO A 61 -10.11 6.86 0.33
N LYS A 62 -9.49 7.68 -0.53
CA LYS A 62 -8.83 8.95 -0.17
C LYS A 62 -9.78 9.94 0.52
N TYR A 63 -11.08 9.69 0.37
CA TYR A 63 -12.18 10.38 1.02
C TYR A 63 -13.23 9.32 1.36
N ASP A 64 -13.84 9.41 2.54
CA ASP A 64 -15.12 8.74 2.78
C ASP A 64 -16.11 9.39 1.80
N PHE A 65 -16.32 8.75 0.65
CA PHE A 65 -17.32 9.20 -0.30
C PHE A 65 -18.66 9.10 0.41
N ILE A 66 -19.19 10.23 0.84
CA ILE A 66 -20.54 10.32 1.40
C ILE A 66 -21.47 10.34 0.19
N PRO A 67 -22.29 9.30 -0.04
CA PRO A 67 -23.30 9.34 -1.09
C PRO A 67 -24.18 10.58 -0.91
N LEU A 68 -24.62 11.19 -2.00
CA LEU A 68 -25.41 12.43 -1.97
C LEU A 68 -26.58 12.31 -0.99
N GLU A 69 -27.24 11.15 -0.97
CA GLU A 69 -28.40 10.82 -0.15
C GLU A 69 -28.10 10.88 1.35
N GLN A 70 -26.85 10.65 1.74
CA GLN A 70 -26.39 10.70 3.12
C GLN A 70 -25.94 12.09 3.56
N SER A 71 -25.70 13.00 2.61
CA SER A 71 -25.27 14.38 2.89
C SER A 71 -26.31 15.17 3.69
N GLN A 72 -25.85 16.11 4.51
CA GLN A 72 -26.74 16.96 5.30
C GLN A 72 -27.61 17.87 4.40
N SER A 73 -27.04 18.35 3.29
CA SER A 73 -27.75 19.18 2.31
C SER A 73 -28.93 18.43 1.70
N TYR A 74 -28.73 17.17 1.28
CA TYR A 74 -29.79 16.35 0.73
C TYR A 74 -30.89 16.03 1.77
N LYS A 75 -30.50 15.74 3.01
CA LYS A 75 -31.47 15.53 4.11
C LYS A 75 -32.33 16.78 4.36
N SER A 76 -31.70 17.96 4.38
CA SER A 76 -32.40 19.23 4.53
C SER A 76 -33.36 19.50 3.37
N TYR A 77 -32.89 19.31 2.12
CA TYR A 77 -33.72 19.42 0.92
C TYR A 77 -34.92 18.47 0.99
N LYS A 78 -34.68 17.16 1.23
CA LYS A 78 -35.73 16.15 1.28
C LYS A 78 -36.80 16.48 2.33
N LYS A 79 -36.38 16.92 3.52
CA LYS A 79 -37.29 17.34 4.59
C LYS A 79 -38.14 18.55 4.23
N GLY A 80 -37.57 19.53 3.51
CA GLY A 80 -38.31 20.69 3.01
C GLY A 80 -39.27 20.29 1.88
N PHE A 81 -38.76 19.54 0.91
CA PHE A 81 -39.51 19.07 -0.24
C PHE A 81 -40.69 18.18 0.18
N GLU A 82 -40.53 17.26 1.13
CA GLU A 82 -41.62 16.39 1.60
C GLU A 82 -42.80 17.18 2.19
N LYS A 83 -42.54 18.31 2.85
CA LYS A 83 -43.55 19.19 3.45
C LYS A 83 -44.34 20.03 2.45
N MET A 84 -43.87 20.16 1.22
CA MET A 84 -44.57 20.90 0.16
C MET A 84 -45.82 20.15 -0.31
N SER A 85 -46.83 20.90 -0.71
CA SER A 85 -48.03 20.40 -1.38
C SER A 85 -47.69 19.78 -2.74
N ALA A 86 -48.62 19.00 -3.29
CA ALA A 86 -48.44 18.39 -4.61
C ALA A 86 -48.31 19.44 -5.74
N SER A 87 -49.01 20.58 -5.60
CA SER A 87 -48.94 21.69 -6.56
C SER A 87 -47.57 22.36 -6.55
N GLU A 88 -47.07 22.72 -5.37
CA GLU A 88 -45.74 23.35 -5.21
C GLU A 88 -44.62 22.43 -5.71
N LYS A 89 -44.74 21.12 -5.47
CA LYS A 89 -43.78 20.13 -6.00
C LYS A 89 -43.80 20.06 -7.52
N ALA A 90 -44.96 20.24 -8.15
CA ALA A 90 -45.10 20.19 -9.61
C ALA A 90 -44.53 21.46 -10.25
N GLU A 91 -44.82 22.63 -9.69
CA GLU A 91 -44.23 23.91 -10.12
C GLU A 91 -42.71 23.89 -10.00
N LEU A 92 -42.16 23.49 -8.84
CA LEU A 92 -40.72 23.44 -8.65
C LEU A 92 -40.01 22.52 -9.65
N LYS A 93 -40.65 21.38 -10.01
CA LYS A 93 -40.11 20.48 -11.04
C LYS A 93 -40.15 21.10 -12.42
N ALA A 94 -41.24 21.80 -12.77
CA ALA A 94 -41.37 22.47 -14.05
C ALA A 94 -40.35 23.61 -14.20
N GLU A 95 -40.12 24.37 -13.13
CA GLU A 95 -39.10 25.43 -13.08
C GLU A 95 -37.69 24.85 -13.28
N VAL A 96 -37.33 23.80 -12.53
CA VAL A 96 -36.02 23.13 -12.66
C VAL A 96 -35.83 22.57 -14.07
N GLU A 97 -36.84 21.93 -14.65
CA GLU A 97 -36.76 21.41 -16.01
C GLU A 97 -36.60 22.53 -17.04
N SER A 98 -37.28 23.66 -16.84
CA SER A 98 -37.14 24.84 -17.70
C SER A 98 -35.72 25.40 -17.63
N GLU A 99 -35.16 25.56 -16.43
CA GLU A 99 -33.80 26.09 -16.24
C GLU A 99 -32.72 25.15 -16.80
N ILE A 100 -32.85 23.83 -16.59
CA ILE A 100 -31.90 22.84 -17.15
C ILE A 100 -31.84 22.90 -18.67
N ASN A 101 -32.98 23.15 -19.32
CA ASN A 101 -33.10 23.17 -20.78
C ASN A 101 -33.06 24.59 -21.36
N ARG A 102 -32.85 25.61 -20.53
CA ARG A 102 -32.81 27.00 -20.98
C ARG A 102 -31.53 27.25 -21.76
N ASP A 103 -31.67 27.97 -22.87
CA ASP A 103 -30.52 28.52 -23.58
C ASP A 103 -30.07 29.80 -22.85
N TYR A 104 -28.79 29.88 -22.52
CA TYR A 104 -28.16 31.00 -21.80
C TYR A 104 -27.21 31.80 -22.70
N SER A 105 -27.29 31.62 -24.02
CA SER A 105 -26.42 32.29 -25.01
C SER A 105 -26.60 33.82 -25.06
N ASP A 106 -27.63 34.35 -24.41
CA ASP A 106 -28.04 35.74 -24.31
C ASP A 106 -27.72 36.40 -22.95
N GLU A 107 -27.03 35.70 -22.02
CA GLU A 107 -26.62 36.22 -20.69
C GLU A 107 -25.15 36.69 -20.60
N LEU A 108 -24.49 36.96 -21.75
CA LEU A 108 -23.08 37.37 -21.85
C LEU A 108 -22.86 38.83 -22.29
#